data_AF-A0A8J9Y5Q1-F1
#
_entry.id   AF-A0A8J9Y5Q1-F1
#
_cell.length_a   1.000
_cell.length_b   1.000
_cell.length_c   1.000
_cell.angle_alpha   90.00
_cell.angle_beta   90.00
_cell.angle_gamma   90.00
#
_symmetry.space_group_name_H-M   'P 1'
#
loop_
_entity.id
_entity.type
_entity.pdbx_description
1 polymer ?
#
loop_
_entity_poly.entity_id
_entity_poly.type
_entity_poly.pdbx_seq_one_letter_code
_entity_poly.pdbx_strand_id
1 'polypeptide(L)'
;MENEDLSKNTRLFIKLNNLVSLPKSIESDYHIVMFKTYLKHDIHMVHLKYLKNHLPEVEKSFIYGVVADFINKRLNPLDCLENKGDYEYNYVSIIAKCLLLCESEEQQKYVLDIVCDPFFDAVQSLSPTKTENDLICKYLYEFIFCLKYTKAFLGQEYINLLPVFERIMKKLHKILPTQEYFAKYVEIHLTMLYYKTIKQVLQIRPDVFEDPKKTKECVQIVGKLFGKYIGFEIKELVSKYFRSIVSLYADVLQKYLQEYFVLYRGNNRGLFVACVIKGLLEVNSTDATIIALNLFKQSYQFIEKSYHDEILKIFLEWNNDEVKFLLCTDVFPMFYSNYN
;
A
#
# COMPACT_ATOMS: atom_id res chain seq x y z
N MET A 1 32.08 1.38 34.60
CA MET A 1 32.10 2.47 33.61
C MET A 1 30.77 3.18 33.72
N GLU A 2 30.79 4.41 34.20
CA GLU A 2 29.60 5.25 34.32
C GLU A 2 29.00 5.48 32.93
N ASN A 3 27.68 5.29 32.81
CA ASN A 3 26.89 5.56 31.61
C ASN A 3 26.94 7.06 31.31
N GLU A 4 27.89 7.50 30.49
CA GLU A 4 27.81 8.81 29.87
C GLU A 4 26.62 8.82 28.91
N ASP A 5 25.65 9.67 29.23
CA ASP A 5 24.49 9.94 28.40
C ASP A 5 24.93 10.61 27.09
N LEU A 6 25.03 9.82 26.02
CA LEU A 6 25.44 10.27 24.68
C LEU A 6 24.53 11.39 24.12
N SER A 7 23.32 11.57 24.66
CA SER A 7 22.44 12.68 24.29
C SER A 7 23.01 14.06 24.65
N LYS A 8 23.91 14.12 25.64
CA LYS A 8 24.60 15.35 26.08
C LYS A 8 25.74 15.76 25.16
N ASN A 9 26.22 14.88 24.30
CA ASN A 9 27.29 15.18 23.35
C ASN A 9 26.72 15.36 21.94
N THR A 10 25.88 16.38 21.78
CA THR A 10 25.14 16.70 20.54
C THR A 10 26.04 16.75 19.31
N ARG A 11 27.30 17.19 19.46
CA ARG A 11 28.30 17.21 18.37
C ARG A 11 28.70 15.81 17.91
N LEU A 12 28.87 14.85 18.82
CA LEU A 12 29.18 13.46 18.49
C LEU A 12 27.96 12.78 17.84
N PHE A 13 26.77 13.00 18.39
CA PHE A 13 25.51 12.49 17.84
C PHE A 13 25.26 12.99 16.41
N ILE A 14 25.45 14.29 16.14
CA ILE A 14 25.36 14.87 14.81
C ILE A 14 26.41 14.26 13.87
N LYS A 15 27.65 14.07 14.32
CA LYS A 15 28.72 13.47 13.48
C LYS A 15 28.45 12.01 13.12
N LEU A 16 27.92 11.22 14.05
CA LEU A 16 27.58 9.82 13.81
C LEU A 16 26.35 9.69 12.90
N ASN A 17 25.39 10.61 12.99
CA ASN A 17 24.19 10.57 12.15
C ASN A 17 24.35 11.24 10.77
N ASN A 18 25.37 12.09 10.58
CA ASN A 18 25.64 12.81 9.33
C ASN A 18 26.96 12.37 8.66
N LEU A 19 27.21 11.06 8.60
CA LEU A 19 28.37 10.54 7.87
C LEU A 19 28.16 10.80 6.36
N VAL A 20 29.05 11.60 5.77
CA VAL A 20 28.94 12.12 4.38
C VAL A 20 28.89 11.00 3.34
N SER A 21 29.45 9.82 3.64
CA SER A 21 29.11 8.56 2.98
C SER A 21 29.75 7.38 3.72
N LEU A 22 28.97 6.34 4.00
CA LEU A 22 29.49 5.05 4.43
C LEU A 22 29.71 4.16 3.19
N PRO A 23 30.74 3.29 3.18
CA PRO A 23 30.84 2.24 2.18
C PRO A 23 29.60 1.33 2.25
N LYS A 24 28.98 1.04 1.09
CA LYS A 24 27.78 0.20 0.99
C LYS A 24 27.92 -1.14 1.72
N SER A 25 29.13 -1.71 1.73
CA SER A 25 29.41 -3.01 2.34
C SER A 25 29.28 -3.05 3.87
N ILE A 26 29.32 -1.90 4.54
CA ILE A 26 29.22 -1.81 6.01
C ILE A 26 28.03 -0.96 6.48
N GLU A 27 27.23 -0.45 5.54
CA GLU A 27 26.20 0.54 5.81
C GLU A 27 25.08 -0.04 6.67
N SER A 28 24.53 -1.20 6.28
CA SER A 28 23.55 -1.93 7.09
C SER A 28 24.08 -2.23 8.49
N ASP A 29 25.30 -2.77 8.60
CA ASP A 29 25.91 -3.14 9.87
C ASP A 29 26.09 -1.93 10.79
N TYR A 30 26.53 -0.79 10.22
CA TYR A 30 26.63 0.47 10.95
C TYR A 30 25.26 0.86 11.53
N HIS A 31 24.21 0.87 10.71
CA HIS A 31 22.87 1.23 11.16
C HIS A 31 22.31 0.25 12.20
N ILE A 32 22.65 -1.04 12.13
CA ILE A 32 22.31 -2.04 13.15
C ILE A 32 22.99 -1.70 14.48
N VAL A 33 24.31 -1.47 14.46
CA VAL A 33 25.10 -1.16 15.68
C VAL A 33 24.60 0.12 16.32
N MET A 34 24.37 1.17 15.52
CA MET A 34 23.86 2.44 16.01
C MET A 34 22.44 2.32 16.55
N PHE A 35 21.56 1.56 15.90
CA PHE A 35 20.23 1.25 16.42
C PHE A 35 20.31 0.59 17.80
N LYS A 36 21.10 -0.48 17.95
CA LYS A 36 21.26 -1.19 19.24
C LYS A 36 21.83 -0.28 20.33
N THR A 37 22.78 0.57 19.98
CA THR A 37 23.41 1.52 20.91
C THR A 37 22.42 2.58 21.37
N TYR A 38 21.65 3.15 20.45
CA TYR A 38 20.69 4.22 20.74
C TYR A 38 19.33 3.73 21.26
N LEU A 39 19.03 2.43 21.16
CA LEU A 39 17.81 1.86 21.70
C LEU A 39 17.68 2.13 23.22
N LYS A 40 18.80 2.09 23.94
CA LYS A 40 18.87 2.36 25.39
C LYS A 40 18.61 3.83 25.76
N HIS A 41 18.70 4.74 24.79
CA HIS A 41 18.59 6.18 24.97
C HIS A 41 17.40 6.78 24.20
N ASP A 42 16.54 5.94 23.63
CA ASP A 42 15.34 6.30 22.85
C ASP A 42 15.56 7.24 21.63
N ILE A 43 16.80 7.35 21.14
CA ILE A 43 17.18 8.21 20.00
C ILE A 43 17.51 7.41 18.72
N HIS A 44 16.94 6.22 18.58
CA HIS A 44 17.26 5.24 17.53
C HIS A 44 16.51 5.47 16.19
N MET A 45 15.65 6.49 16.11
CA MET A 45 14.66 6.65 15.03
C MET A 45 15.26 6.84 13.64
N VAL A 46 16.38 7.56 13.54
CA VAL A 46 17.07 7.77 12.26
C VAL A 46 17.53 6.44 11.67
N HIS A 47 18.06 5.55 12.51
CA HIS A 47 18.50 4.22 12.08
C HIS A 47 17.32 3.30 11.80
N LEU A 48 16.24 3.35 12.60
CA LEU A 48 15.04 2.57 12.31
C LEU A 48 14.43 2.94 10.94
N LYS A 49 14.39 4.23 10.61
CA LYS A 49 13.94 4.71 9.30
C LYS A 49 14.86 4.23 8.17
N TYR A 50 16.17 4.19 8.40
CA TYR A 50 17.13 3.61 7.44
C TYR A 50 16.84 2.12 7.21
N LEU A 51 16.76 1.34 8.30
CA LEU A 51 16.52 -0.11 8.27
C LEU A 51 15.21 -0.43 7.54
N LYS A 52 14.13 0.33 7.81
CA LYS A 52 12.85 0.23 7.10
C LYS A 52 12.97 0.36 5.57
N ASN A 53 13.89 1.17 5.08
CA ASN A 53 14.03 1.45 3.65
C ASN A 53 14.97 0.46 2.94
N HIS A 54 15.86 -0.18 3.70
CA HIS A 54 16.88 -1.12 3.22
C HIS A 54 16.69 -2.54 3.77
N LEU A 55 15.46 -2.91 4.15
CA LEU A 55 15.16 -4.22 4.77
C LEU A 55 15.78 -5.44 4.06
N PRO A 56 15.78 -5.54 2.71
CA PRO A 56 16.41 -6.67 2.03
C PRO A 56 17.93 -6.80 2.29
N GLU A 57 18.59 -5.71 2.67
CA GLU A 57 20.04 -5.62 2.89
C GLU A 57 20.42 -5.81 4.38
N VAL A 58 19.43 -6.04 5.25
CA VAL A 58 19.62 -6.18 6.71
C VAL A 58 19.49 -7.64 7.11
N GLU A 59 20.30 -8.07 8.08
CA GLU A 59 20.22 -9.42 8.64
C GLU A 59 18.80 -9.74 9.16
N LYS A 60 18.18 -10.79 8.62
CA LYS A 60 16.80 -11.21 8.94
C LYS A 60 16.61 -11.47 10.45
N SER A 61 17.59 -12.12 11.09
CA SER A 61 17.55 -12.45 12.52
C SER A 61 17.42 -11.19 13.40
N PHE A 62 18.15 -10.13 13.05
CA PHE A 62 18.10 -8.85 13.73
C PHE A 62 16.73 -8.18 13.55
N ILE A 63 16.21 -8.17 12.33
CA ILE A 63 14.88 -7.62 12.06
C ILE A 63 13.79 -8.36 12.83
N TYR A 64 13.84 -9.69 12.90
CA TYR A 64 12.90 -10.46 13.73
C TYR A 64 13.02 -10.10 15.21
N GLY A 65 14.23 -9.85 15.71
CA GLY A 65 14.45 -9.34 17.05
C GLY A 65 13.81 -7.96 17.27
N VAL A 66 13.97 -7.02 16.32
CA VAL A 66 13.36 -5.68 16.37
C VAL A 66 11.83 -5.76 16.39
N VAL A 67 11.25 -6.62 15.56
CA VAL A 67 9.80 -6.85 15.48
C VAL A 67 9.28 -7.48 16.78
N ALA A 68 9.95 -8.50 17.30
CA ALA A 68 9.56 -9.16 18.54
C ALA A 68 9.65 -8.20 19.74
N ASP A 69 10.68 -7.36 19.81
CA ASP A 69 10.80 -6.36 20.87
C ASP A 69 9.68 -5.31 20.80
N PHE A 70 9.29 -4.88 19.60
CA PHE A 70 8.15 -3.97 19.44
C PHE A 70 6.83 -4.61 19.87
N ILE A 71 6.50 -5.80 19.35
CA ILE A 71 5.24 -6.50 19.66
C ILE A 71 5.14 -6.81 21.16
N ASN A 72 6.20 -7.31 21.78
CA ASN A 72 6.15 -7.79 23.17
C ASN A 72 6.32 -6.70 24.22
N LYS A 73 7.00 -5.59 23.89
CA LYS A 73 7.40 -4.60 24.91
C LYS A 73 6.86 -3.20 24.66
N ARG A 74 6.50 -2.85 23.41
CA ARG A 74 6.15 -1.47 23.03
C ARG A 74 4.73 -1.32 22.52
N LEU A 75 4.13 -2.40 22.01
CA LEU A 75 2.74 -2.44 21.59
C LEU A 75 1.83 -2.72 22.82
N ASN A 76 1.86 -1.80 23.80
CA ASN A 76 1.13 -1.89 25.07
C ASN A 76 0.12 -0.71 25.18
N PRO A 77 -1.16 -0.95 25.57
CA PRO A 77 -2.15 0.11 25.69
C PRO A 77 -1.73 1.28 26.60
N LEU A 78 -0.98 0.98 27.66
CA LEU A 78 -0.58 1.96 28.69
C LEU A 78 0.51 2.91 28.20
N ASP A 79 1.48 2.41 27.42
CA ASP A 79 2.61 3.21 26.92
C ASP A 79 2.22 4.05 25.69
N CYS A 80 1.25 3.60 24.90
CA CYS A 80 0.82 4.28 23.68
C CYS A 80 -0.02 5.55 23.92
N LEU A 81 -0.57 5.76 25.12
CA LEU A 81 -1.36 6.95 25.46
C LEU A 81 -0.49 8.16 25.82
N GLU A 82 0.70 7.91 26.37
CA GLU A 82 1.62 8.96 26.84
C GLU A 82 2.59 9.43 25.74
N ASN A 83 2.87 8.58 24.77
CA ASN A 83 3.88 8.80 23.74
C ASN A 83 3.27 8.92 22.33
N LYS A 84 2.90 10.15 21.94
CA LYS A 84 2.33 10.47 20.61
C LYS A 84 3.41 10.66 19.54
N GLY A 85 4.26 9.66 19.33
CA GLY A 85 5.24 9.69 18.26
C GLY A 85 4.70 9.21 16.92
N ASP A 86 5.28 9.71 15.83
CA ASP A 86 5.14 9.08 14.49
C ASP A 86 6.09 7.87 14.32
N TYR A 87 6.75 7.42 15.38
CA TYR A 87 7.85 6.47 15.27
C TYR A 87 7.41 5.00 15.25
N GLU A 88 6.31 4.67 15.92
CA GLU A 88 5.69 3.34 15.94
C GLU A 88 5.29 2.91 14.53
N TYR A 89 4.94 3.86 13.65
CA TYR A 89 4.66 3.59 12.25
C TYR A 89 5.85 2.98 11.50
N ASN A 90 7.09 3.30 11.89
CA ASN A 90 8.26 2.67 11.27
C ASN A 90 8.38 1.19 11.64
N TYR A 91 7.99 0.81 12.86
CA TYR A 91 7.92 -0.60 13.26
C TYR A 91 6.81 -1.33 12.50
N VAL A 92 5.61 -0.75 12.44
CA VAL A 92 4.49 -1.32 11.69
C VAL A 92 4.82 -1.48 10.20
N SER A 93 5.46 -0.47 9.60
CA SER A 93 6.00 -0.55 8.25
C SER A 93 6.97 -1.73 8.07
N ILE A 94 7.88 -1.96 9.02
CA ILE A 94 8.84 -3.06 8.98
C ILE A 94 8.12 -4.40 9.03
N ILE A 95 7.16 -4.56 9.93
CA ILE A 95 6.33 -5.78 10.04
C ILE A 95 5.67 -6.09 8.69
N ALA A 96 4.95 -5.11 8.11
CA ALA A 96 4.28 -5.30 6.82
C ALA A 96 5.25 -5.71 5.70
N LYS A 97 6.40 -5.03 5.59
CA LYS A 97 7.40 -5.35 4.55
C LYS A 97 8.09 -6.70 4.76
N CYS A 98 8.37 -7.08 6.01
CA CYS A 98 8.98 -8.38 6.32
C CYS A 98 8.14 -9.54 5.81
N LEU A 99 6.82 -9.42 5.92
CA LEU A 99 5.88 -10.43 5.43
C LEU A 99 5.95 -10.62 3.91
N LEU A 100 6.43 -9.60 3.17
CA LEU A 100 6.52 -9.62 1.71
C LEU A 100 7.89 -10.02 1.18
N LEU A 101 8.90 -10.19 2.05
CA LEU A 101 10.30 -10.42 1.67
C LEU A 101 10.77 -11.85 1.97
N CYS A 102 9.90 -12.83 1.71
CA CYS A 102 10.21 -14.25 1.93
C CYS A 102 10.70 -14.90 0.62
N GLU A 103 11.82 -15.61 0.70
CA GLU A 103 12.50 -16.27 -0.43
C GLU A 103 12.13 -17.75 -0.58
N SER A 104 11.50 -18.35 0.43
CA SER A 104 10.99 -19.73 0.39
C SER A 104 9.63 -19.87 1.10
N GLU A 105 8.92 -20.96 0.82
CA GLU A 105 7.63 -21.28 1.46
C GLU A 105 7.80 -21.55 2.96
N GLU A 106 8.89 -22.22 3.34
CA GLU A 106 9.22 -22.47 4.75
C GLU A 106 9.50 -21.16 5.48
N GLN A 107 10.25 -20.24 4.85
CA GLN A 107 10.49 -18.92 5.41
C GLN A 107 9.18 -18.14 5.56
N GLN A 108 8.31 -18.15 4.54
CA GLN A 108 7.02 -17.45 4.61
C GLN A 108 6.15 -18.01 5.72
N LYS A 109 6.04 -19.34 5.84
CA LYS A 109 5.30 -19.97 6.94
C LYS A 109 5.86 -19.55 8.30
N TYR A 110 7.18 -19.62 8.47
CA TYR A 110 7.84 -19.20 9.70
C TYR A 110 7.54 -17.74 10.04
N VAL A 111 7.69 -16.81 9.08
CA VAL A 111 7.43 -15.38 9.29
C VAL A 111 5.95 -15.12 9.59
N LEU A 112 5.03 -15.84 8.96
CA LEU A 112 3.60 -15.74 9.30
C LEU A 112 3.36 -16.13 10.77
N ASP A 113 3.98 -17.21 11.24
CA ASP A 113 3.79 -17.72 12.61
C ASP A 113 4.47 -16.84 13.67
N ILE A 114 5.65 -16.26 13.39
CA ILE A 114 6.43 -15.49 14.37
C ILE A 114 6.27 -13.96 14.27
N VAL A 115 5.73 -13.45 13.16
CA VAL A 115 5.53 -12.00 12.94
C VAL A 115 4.06 -11.66 12.73
N CYS A 116 3.39 -12.27 11.74
CA CYS A 116 2.01 -11.91 11.42
C CYS A 116 1.07 -12.22 12.57
N ASP A 117 1.07 -13.46 13.03
CA ASP A 117 0.16 -13.92 14.07
C ASP A 117 0.34 -13.13 15.38
N PRO A 118 1.56 -13.00 15.94
CA PRO A 118 1.77 -12.22 17.17
C PRO A 118 1.40 -10.75 17.03
N PHE A 119 1.63 -10.13 15.87
CA PHE A 119 1.23 -8.74 15.64
C PHE A 119 -0.29 -8.58 15.73
N PHE A 120 -1.06 -9.43 15.04
CA PHE A 120 -2.52 -9.36 15.08
C PHE A 120 -3.09 -9.73 16.45
N ASP A 121 -2.48 -10.70 17.14
CA ASP A 121 -2.91 -11.11 18.48
C ASP A 121 -2.65 -9.97 19.49
N ALA A 122 -1.52 -9.27 19.37
CA ALA A 122 -1.23 -8.08 20.16
C ALA A 122 -2.22 -6.93 19.84
N VAL A 123 -2.47 -6.62 18.56
CA VAL A 123 -3.45 -5.60 18.17
C VAL A 123 -4.85 -5.93 18.70
N GLN A 124 -5.26 -7.20 18.68
CA GLN A 124 -6.54 -7.64 19.23
C GLN A 124 -6.62 -7.41 20.75
N SER A 125 -5.52 -7.64 21.46
CA SER A 125 -5.44 -7.43 22.92
C SER A 125 -5.57 -5.97 23.34
N LEU A 126 -5.34 -5.02 22.43
CA LEU A 126 -5.47 -3.57 22.69
C LEU A 126 -6.92 -3.07 22.76
N SER A 127 -7.94 -3.91 22.54
CA SER A 127 -9.34 -3.46 22.37
C SER A 127 -10.24 -3.64 23.62
N PRO A 128 -10.11 -2.78 24.66
CA PRO A 128 -11.23 -2.56 25.60
C PRO A 128 -11.98 -1.22 25.49
N THR A 129 -11.39 -0.12 25.00
CA THR A 129 -12.00 1.22 25.05
C THR A 129 -12.04 1.99 23.71
N LYS A 130 -12.94 2.98 23.62
CA LYS A 130 -13.17 3.79 22.40
C LYS A 130 -11.93 4.57 21.93
N THR A 131 -11.06 5.02 22.84
CA THR A 131 -9.83 5.75 22.51
C THR A 131 -8.74 4.82 21.95
N GLU A 132 -8.72 3.56 22.39
CA GLU A 132 -7.79 2.54 21.88
C GLU A 132 -8.18 2.07 20.47
N ASN A 133 -9.47 2.13 20.12
CA ASN A 133 -9.94 1.83 18.76
C ASN A 133 -9.36 2.78 17.69
N ASP A 134 -9.17 4.06 18.00
CA ASP A 134 -8.56 5.01 17.06
C ASP A 134 -7.08 4.68 16.82
N LEU A 135 -6.36 4.23 17.85
CA LEU A 135 -4.96 3.82 17.75
C LEU A 135 -4.81 2.53 16.94
N ILE A 136 -5.64 1.51 17.22
CA ILE A 136 -5.70 0.28 16.44
C ILE A 136 -5.95 0.58 14.96
N CYS A 137 -6.89 1.48 14.68
CA CYS A 137 -7.21 1.89 13.32
C CYS A 137 -6.03 2.54 12.59
N LYS A 138 -5.19 3.32 13.30
CA LYS A 138 -3.97 3.92 12.76
C LYS A 138 -2.89 2.89 12.47
N TYR A 139 -2.61 1.96 13.38
CA TYR A 139 -1.64 0.89 13.11
C TYR A 139 -2.07 0.00 11.96
N LEU A 140 -3.35 -0.37 11.91
CA LEU A 140 -3.87 -1.16 10.80
C LEU A 140 -3.86 -0.37 9.48
N TYR A 141 -4.08 0.94 9.52
CA TYR A 141 -3.94 1.79 8.33
C TYR A 141 -2.49 1.80 7.82
N GLU A 142 -1.51 2.06 8.68
CA GLU A 142 -0.09 2.06 8.31
C GLU A 142 0.37 0.68 7.82
N PHE A 143 -0.08 -0.39 8.48
CA PHE A 143 0.20 -1.76 8.08
C PHE A 143 -0.30 -2.03 6.66
N ILE A 144 -1.57 -1.76 6.38
CA ILE A 144 -2.19 -1.96 5.07
C ILE A 144 -1.53 -1.09 4.00
N PHE A 145 -1.21 0.16 4.33
CA PHE A 145 -0.49 1.07 3.43
C PHE A 145 0.88 0.49 3.03
N CYS A 146 1.61 -0.09 3.99
CA CYS A 146 2.92 -0.67 3.76
C CYS A 146 2.90 -2.03 3.04
N LEU A 147 1.75 -2.72 2.98
CA LEU A 147 1.60 -3.92 2.14
C LEU A 147 1.74 -3.62 0.64
N LYS A 148 1.62 -2.36 0.25
CA LYS A 148 1.76 -1.91 -1.14
C LYS A 148 3.24 -1.77 -1.56
N TYR A 149 4.16 -2.52 -0.95
CA TYR A 149 5.59 -2.40 -1.20
C TYR A 149 6.01 -2.98 -2.56
N THR A 150 6.00 -2.16 -3.61
CA THR A 150 6.20 -2.56 -5.01
C THR A 150 7.55 -3.26 -5.27
N LYS A 151 8.59 -2.96 -4.49
CA LYS A 151 9.89 -3.66 -4.61
C LYS A 151 9.74 -5.17 -4.43
N ALA A 152 8.93 -5.63 -3.48
CA ALA A 152 8.66 -7.05 -3.30
C ALA A 152 7.85 -7.64 -4.47
N PHE A 153 7.01 -6.84 -5.13
CA PHE A 153 6.19 -7.31 -6.25
C PHE A 153 7.05 -7.53 -7.50
N LEU A 154 8.04 -6.66 -7.70
CA LEU A 154 8.99 -6.72 -8.81
C LEU A 154 10.11 -7.74 -8.59
N GLY A 155 10.50 -8.01 -7.34
CA GLY A 155 11.51 -9.00 -7.00
C GLY A 155 11.13 -10.41 -7.47
N GLN A 156 12.06 -11.06 -8.17
CA GLN A 156 11.93 -12.45 -8.63
C GLN A 156 12.41 -13.45 -7.58
N GLU A 157 13.21 -12.97 -6.62
CA GLU A 157 13.75 -13.72 -5.50
C GLU A 157 12.69 -14.06 -4.43
N TYR A 158 11.58 -13.32 -4.39
CA TYR A 158 10.52 -13.54 -3.40
C TYR A 158 9.43 -14.46 -3.95
N ILE A 159 8.92 -15.32 -3.08
CA ILE A 159 7.87 -16.28 -3.43
C ILE A 159 6.50 -15.60 -3.60
N ASN A 160 5.50 -16.41 -3.98
CA ASN A 160 4.12 -15.94 -4.12
C ASN A 160 3.62 -15.26 -2.84
N LEU A 161 3.10 -14.03 -2.97
CA LEU A 161 2.63 -13.21 -1.84
C LEU A 161 1.15 -13.44 -1.52
N LEU A 162 0.39 -14.14 -2.38
CA LEU A 162 -1.04 -14.38 -2.14
C LEU A 162 -1.33 -15.08 -0.80
N PRO A 163 -0.59 -16.12 -0.37
CA PRO A 163 -0.83 -16.75 0.93
C PRO A 163 -0.68 -15.77 2.11
N VAL A 164 0.21 -14.78 1.99
CA VAL A 164 0.40 -13.73 3.01
C VAL A 164 -0.83 -12.85 3.10
N PHE A 165 -1.33 -12.36 1.96
CA PHE A 165 -2.55 -11.55 1.92
C PHE A 165 -3.78 -12.30 2.44
N GLU A 166 -3.93 -13.58 2.07
CA GLU A 166 -5.00 -14.44 2.55
C GLU A 166 -4.95 -14.63 4.08
N ARG A 167 -3.74 -14.82 4.64
CA ARG A 167 -3.54 -14.93 6.09
C ARG A 167 -3.90 -13.62 6.81
N ILE A 168 -3.47 -12.49 6.28
CA ILE A 168 -3.79 -11.14 6.80
C ILE A 168 -5.30 -10.90 6.78
N MET A 169 -5.97 -11.17 5.66
CA MET A 169 -7.42 -11.04 5.52
C MET A 169 -8.17 -11.90 6.55
N LYS A 170 -7.74 -13.16 6.72
CA LYS A 170 -8.31 -14.07 7.72
C LYS A 170 -8.15 -13.54 9.15
N LYS A 171 -7.02 -12.90 9.48
CA LYS A 171 -6.80 -12.27 10.79
C LYS A 171 -7.65 -11.02 10.95
N LEU A 172 -7.71 -10.15 9.94
CA LEU A 172 -8.55 -8.94 9.95
C LEU A 172 -10.03 -9.24 10.15
N HIS A 173 -10.57 -10.25 9.47
CA HIS A 173 -11.96 -10.69 9.66
C HIS A 173 -12.30 -11.13 11.09
N LYS A 174 -11.31 -11.52 11.90
CA LYS A 174 -11.52 -11.85 13.31
C LYS A 174 -11.57 -10.63 14.21
N ILE A 175 -10.93 -9.53 13.82
CA ILE A 175 -10.75 -8.35 14.66
C ILE A 175 -11.59 -7.14 14.22
N LEU A 176 -11.99 -7.06 12.95
CA LEU A 176 -12.74 -5.93 12.38
C LEU A 176 -14.03 -6.42 11.68
N PRO A 177 -15.22 -5.97 12.10
CA PRO A 177 -16.47 -6.24 11.39
C PRO A 177 -16.42 -5.76 9.93
N THR A 178 -16.78 -6.62 8.98
CA THR A 178 -16.66 -6.32 7.53
C THR A 178 -17.51 -5.13 7.10
N GLN A 179 -18.69 -4.96 7.69
CA GLN A 179 -19.62 -3.89 7.34
C GLN A 179 -19.05 -2.50 7.67
N GLU A 180 -18.36 -2.38 8.81
CA GLU A 180 -17.79 -1.11 9.28
C GLU A 180 -16.45 -0.80 8.59
N TYR A 181 -15.66 -1.84 8.32
CA TYR A 181 -14.28 -1.70 7.82
C TYR A 181 -14.14 -2.11 6.35
N PHE A 182 -15.23 -2.11 5.58
CA PHE A 182 -15.27 -2.52 4.16
C PHE A 182 -14.13 -1.92 3.33
N ALA A 183 -13.85 -0.63 3.51
CA ALA A 183 -12.77 0.06 2.80
C ALA A 183 -11.40 -0.60 2.98
N LYS A 184 -11.06 -1.04 4.20
CA LYS A 184 -9.78 -1.70 4.50
C LYS A 184 -9.66 -3.04 3.77
N TYR A 185 -10.76 -3.80 3.70
CA TYR A 185 -10.81 -5.06 2.97
C TYR A 185 -10.61 -4.83 1.47
N VAL A 186 -11.34 -3.87 0.88
CA VAL A 186 -11.17 -3.51 -0.53
C VAL A 186 -9.74 -3.03 -0.82
N GLU A 187 -9.11 -2.24 0.05
CA GLU A 187 -7.72 -1.82 -0.15
C GLU A 187 -6.73 -3.00 -0.24
N ILE A 188 -6.93 -4.04 0.58
CA ILE A 188 -6.10 -5.25 0.52
C ILE A 188 -6.37 -6.01 -0.78
N HIS A 189 -7.64 -6.19 -1.16
CA HIS A 189 -8.01 -6.82 -2.42
C HIS A 189 -7.42 -6.09 -3.63
N LEU A 190 -7.51 -4.76 -3.68
CA LEU A 190 -6.86 -3.93 -4.70
C LEU A 190 -5.35 -4.14 -4.74
N THR A 191 -4.71 -4.27 -3.57
CA THR A 191 -3.27 -4.57 -3.48
C THR A 191 -2.95 -5.95 -4.04
N MET A 192 -3.77 -6.97 -3.73
CA MET A 192 -3.64 -8.32 -4.28
C MET A 192 -3.83 -8.34 -5.80
N LEU A 193 -4.84 -7.63 -6.33
CA LEU A 193 -5.09 -7.51 -7.76
C LEU A 193 -3.92 -6.80 -8.47
N TYR A 194 -3.35 -5.77 -7.86
CA TYR A 194 -2.20 -5.06 -8.41
C TYR A 194 -0.95 -5.94 -8.42
N TYR A 195 -0.71 -6.71 -7.35
CA TYR A 195 0.34 -7.72 -7.30
C TYR A 195 0.18 -8.77 -8.41
N LYS A 196 -1.02 -9.35 -8.56
CA LYS A 196 -1.34 -10.32 -9.62
C LYS A 196 -1.07 -9.73 -11.00
N THR A 197 -1.46 -8.48 -11.20
CA THR A 197 -1.22 -7.74 -12.45
C THR A 197 0.29 -7.67 -12.74
N ILE A 198 1.09 -7.20 -11.79
CA ILE A 198 2.55 -7.07 -11.98
C ILE A 198 3.18 -8.43 -12.29
N LYS A 199 2.83 -9.49 -11.54
CA LYS A 199 3.37 -10.84 -11.78
C LYS A 199 2.97 -11.38 -13.15
N GLN A 200 1.73 -11.16 -13.59
CA GLN A 200 1.31 -11.58 -14.93
C GLN A 200 2.07 -10.83 -16.02
N VAL A 201 2.23 -9.50 -15.90
CA VAL A 201 2.95 -8.73 -16.92
C VAL A 201 4.43 -9.11 -16.93
N LEU A 202 5.07 -9.32 -15.77
CA LEU A 202 6.45 -9.81 -15.69
C LEU A 202 6.63 -11.16 -16.39
N GLN A 203 5.64 -12.06 -16.31
CA GLN A 203 5.69 -13.36 -16.97
C GLN A 203 5.53 -13.26 -18.50
N ILE A 204 4.65 -12.37 -18.99
CA ILE A 204 4.30 -12.30 -20.42
C ILE A 204 5.19 -11.32 -21.19
N ARG A 205 5.57 -10.20 -20.55
CA ARG A 205 6.32 -9.07 -21.12
C ARG A 205 7.38 -8.57 -20.11
N PRO A 206 8.38 -9.38 -19.73
CA PRO A 206 9.45 -8.93 -18.82
C PRO A 206 10.21 -7.72 -19.38
N ASP A 207 10.29 -7.62 -20.72
CA ASP A 207 10.99 -6.58 -21.46
C ASP A 207 10.53 -5.15 -21.12
N VAL A 208 9.27 -4.96 -20.69
CA VAL A 208 8.75 -3.62 -20.38
C VAL A 208 9.16 -3.13 -18.98
N PHE A 209 9.64 -4.02 -18.11
CA PHE A 209 10.17 -3.67 -16.78
C PHE A 209 11.68 -3.48 -16.78
N GLU A 210 12.39 -4.17 -17.68
CA GLU A 210 13.86 -4.14 -17.76
C GLU A 210 14.38 -2.90 -18.50
N ASP A 211 13.64 -2.40 -19.50
CA ASP A 211 14.04 -1.21 -20.29
C ASP A 211 13.42 0.08 -19.74
N PRO A 212 14.22 1.02 -19.18
CA PRO A 212 13.72 2.30 -18.69
C PRO A 212 12.96 3.12 -19.75
N LYS A 213 13.27 2.93 -21.04
CA LYS A 213 12.59 3.63 -22.14
C LYS A 213 11.15 3.14 -22.34
N LYS A 214 10.81 1.95 -21.86
CA LYS A 214 9.46 1.35 -21.95
C LYS A 214 8.57 1.65 -20.74
N THR A 215 8.98 2.55 -19.85
CA THR A 215 8.19 2.94 -18.67
C THR A 215 6.74 3.31 -19.02
N LYS A 216 6.51 4.06 -20.11
CA LYS A 216 5.14 4.45 -20.54
C LYS A 216 4.31 3.24 -20.97
N GLU A 217 4.90 2.34 -21.75
CA GLU A 217 4.27 1.10 -22.20
C GLU A 217 3.94 0.19 -21.01
N CYS A 218 4.88 0.04 -20.07
CA CYS A 218 4.67 -0.69 -18.82
C CYS A 218 3.47 -0.16 -18.04
N VAL A 219 3.40 1.17 -17.82
CA VAL A 219 2.28 1.83 -17.14
C VAL A 219 0.95 1.56 -17.85
N GLN A 220 0.93 1.60 -19.19
CA GLN A 220 -0.28 1.35 -19.97
C GLN A 220 -0.74 -0.11 -19.83
N ILE A 221 0.15 -1.08 -19.98
CA ILE A 221 -0.17 -2.50 -19.90
C ILE A 221 -0.64 -2.86 -18.48
N VAL A 222 0.12 -2.46 -17.46
CA VAL A 222 -0.20 -2.73 -16.05
C VAL A 222 -1.52 -2.04 -15.67
N GLY A 223 -1.69 -0.75 -15.99
CA GLY A 223 -2.92 -0.02 -15.67
C GLY A 223 -4.15 -0.65 -16.32
N LYS A 224 -4.06 -1.01 -17.60
CA LYS A 224 -5.15 -1.64 -18.33
C LYS A 224 -5.53 -3.01 -17.79
N LEU A 225 -4.56 -3.87 -17.52
CA LEU A 225 -4.81 -5.20 -16.96
C LEU A 225 -5.35 -5.12 -15.53
N PHE A 226 -4.82 -4.21 -14.71
CA PHE A 226 -5.33 -3.96 -13.36
C PHE A 226 -6.79 -3.51 -13.39
N GLY A 227 -7.14 -2.58 -14.29
CA GLY A 227 -8.53 -2.14 -14.50
C GLY A 227 -9.47 -3.28 -14.89
N LYS A 228 -9.03 -4.21 -15.75
CA LYS A 228 -9.83 -5.41 -16.10
C LYS A 228 -10.09 -6.29 -14.89
N TYR A 229 -9.06 -6.57 -14.10
CA TYR A 229 -9.20 -7.38 -12.90
C TYR A 229 -10.17 -6.77 -11.90
N ILE A 230 -10.12 -5.45 -11.69
CA ILE A 230 -11.11 -4.75 -10.86
C ILE A 230 -12.51 -4.92 -11.45
N GLY A 231 -12.68 -4.74 -12.76
CA GLY A 231 -14.00 -4.87 -13.39
C GLY A 231 -14.61 -6.27 -13.23
N PHE A 232 -13.79 -7.32 -13.31
CA PHE A 232 -14.23 -8.69 -13.02
C PHE A 232 -14.57 -8.89 -11.53
N GLU A 233 -13.74 -8.37 -10.61
CA GLU A 233 -14.02 -8.45 -9.17
C GLU A 233 -15.36 -7.77 -8.82
N ILE A 234 -15.62 -6.59 -9.38
CA ILE A 234 -16.87 -5.86 -9.18
C ILE A 234 -18.08 -6.66 -9.66
N LYS A 235 -17.97 -7.29 -10.83
CA LYS A 235 -19.03 -8.14 -11.37
C LYS A 235 -19.34 -9.30 -10.41
N GLU A 236 -18.32 -9.90 -9.81
CA GLU A 236 -18.51 -10.93 -8.80
C GLU A 236 -19.11 -10.38 -7.51
N LEU A 237 -18.66 -9.22 -7.02
CA LEU A 237 -19.19 -8.60 -5.81
C LEU A 237 -20.66 -8.23 -5.95
N VAL A 238 -21.06 -7.63 -7.08
CA VAL A 238 -22.48 -7.29 -7.35
C VAL A 238 -23.33 -8.55 -7.48
N SER A 239 -22.78 -9.68 -7.94
CA SER A 239 -23.53 -10.94 -7.97
C SER A 239 -23.80 -11.53 -6.57
N LYS A 240 -22.99 -11.15 -5.57
CA LYS A 240 -23.06 -11.68 -4.19
C LYS A 240 -23.70 -10.70 -3.20
N TYR A 241 -23.65 -9.40 -3.49
CA TYR A 241 -24.08 -8.31 -2.61
C TYR A 241 -25.01 -7.34 -3.35
N PHE A 242 -25.56 -6.35 -2.62
CA PHE A 242 -26.37 -5.32 -3.24
C PHE A 242 -25.55 -4.40 -4.16
N ARG A 243 -26.19 -3.90 -5.23
CA ARG A 243 -25.56 -3.01 -6.23
C ARG A 243 -25.00 -1.71 -5.64
N SER A 244 -25.43 -1.28 -4.45
CA SER A 244 -24.85 -0.15 -3.72
C SER A 244 -23.36 -0.33 -3.40
N ILE A 245 -22.85 -1.57 -3.42
CA ILE A 245 -21.42 -1.87 -3.28
C ILE A 245 -20.56 -1.17 -4.34
N VAL A 246 -21.12 -0.90 -5.52
CA VAL A 246 -20.45 -0.23 -6.64
C VAL A 246 -20.01 1.18 -6.23
N SER A 247 -20.89 1.94 -5.55
CA SER A 247 -20.56 3.28 -5.08
C SER A 247 -19.48 3.26 -4.00
N LEU A 248 -19.63 2.38 -3.01
CA LEU A 248 -18.66 2.24 -1.92
C LEU A 248 -17.28 1.84 -2.44
N TYR A 249 -17.24 0.93 -3.41
CA TYR A 249 -15.98 0.50 -4.01
C TYR A 249 -15.34 1.63 -4.84
N ALA A 250 -16.13 2.40 -5.59
CA ALA A 250 -15.61 3.51 -6.39
C ALA A 250 -14.84 4.53 -5.53
N ASP A 251 -15.40 4.91 -4.37
CA ASP A 251 -14.75 5.85 -3.44
C ASP A 251 -13.44 5.29 -2.88
N VAL A 252 -13.44 4.00 -2.50
CA VAL A 252 -12.24 3.34 -1.99
C VAL A 252 -11.17 3.20 -3.08
N LEU A 253 -11.56 2.84 -4.30
CA LEU A 253 -10.66 2.72 -5.45
C LEU A 253 -10.04 4.08 -5.80
N GLN A 254 -10.83 5.15 -5.81
CA GLN A 254 -10.32 6.50 -6.01
C GLN A 254 -9.26 6.81 -4.96
N LYS A 255 -9.58 6.65 -3.68
CA LYS A 255 -8.66 6.92 -2.58
C LYS A 255 -7.39 6.07 -2.68
N TYR A 256 -7.53 4.79 -3.00
CA TYR A 256 -6.41 3.87 -3.22
C TYR A 256 -5.49 4.36 -4.34
N LEU A 257 -6.04 4.74 -5.50
CA LEU A 257 -5.27 5.26 -6.63
C LEU A 257 -4.62 6.62 -6.32
N GLN A 258 -5.28 7.45 -5.51
CA GLN A 258 -4.73 8.73 -5.06
C GLN A 258 -3.54 8.51 -4.14
N GLU A 259 -3.72 7.76 -3.04
CA GLU A 259 -2.73 7.57 -1.97
C GLU A 259 -1.54 6.71 -2.38
N TYR A 260 -1.78 5.63 -3.12
CA TYR A 260 -0.71 4.69 -3.47
C TYR A 260 0.22 5.26 -4.55
N PHE A 261 -0.32 6.07 -5.46
CA PHE A 261 0.43 6.61 -6.59
C PHE A 261 0.80 8.09 -6.44
N VAL A 262 0.71 8.68 -5.21
CA VAL A 262 1.09 10.09 -4.93
C VAL A 262 2.51 10.42 -5.41
N LEU A 263 3.45 9.48 -5.23
CA LEU A 263 4.87 9.71 -5.46
C LEU A 263 5.33 9.46 -6.92
N TYR A 264 4.43 9.05 -7.82
CA TYR A 264 4.72 9.08 -9.26
C TYR A 264 4.77 10.54 -9.72
N ARG A 265 5.89 11.22 -9.46
CA ARG A 265 6.13 12.60 -9.90
C ARG A 265 6.05 12.64 -11.44
N GLY A 266 5.10 13.42 -11.99
CA GLY A 266 4.93 13.67 -13.43
C GLY A 266 3.63 13.12 -14.06
N ASN A 267 3.50 13.22 -15.39
CA ASN A 267 2.30 12.84 -16.17
C ASN A 267 1.91 11.34 -16.10
N ASN A 268 2.70 10.48 -15.45
CA ASN A 268 2.49 9.03 -15.44
C ASN A 268 1.32 8.56 -14.58
N ARG A 269 0.94 9.32 -13.54
CA ARG A 269 -0.25 8.98 -12.72
C ARG A 269 -1.54 9.13 -13.52
N GLY A 270 -1.69 10.24 -14.22
CA GLY A 270 -2.83 10.48 -15.12
C GLY A 270 -2.96 9.39 -16.18
N LEU A 271 -1.83 9.02 -16.78
CA LEU A 271 -1.76 7.91 -17.73
C LEU A 271 -2.19 6.58 -17.10
N PHE A 272 -1.68 6.24 -15.92
CA PHE A 272 -2.03 4.99 -15.24
C PHE A 272 -3.54 4.93 -14.97
N VAL A 273 -4.12 5.99 -14.39
CA VAL A 273 -5.56 6.06 -14.10
C VAL A 273 -6.39 5.99 -15.38
N ALA A 274 -6.00 6.67 -16.45
CA ALA A 274 -6.67 6.57 -17.74
C ALA A 274 -6.65 5.13 -18.29
N CYS A 275 -5.54 4.41 -18.11
CA CYS A 275 -5.43 3.01 -18.54
C CYS A 275 -6.28 2.08 -17.65
N VAL A 276 -6.36 2.34 -16.34
CA VAL A 276 -7.28 1.63 -15.43
C VAL A 276 -8.73 1.81 -15.88
N ILE A 277 -9.14 3.04 -16.19
CA ILE A 277 -10.48 3.35 -16.72
C ILE A 277 -10.76 2.56 -18.00
N LYS A 278 -9.84 2.57 -18.96
CA LYS A 278 -9.97 1.76 -20.19
C LYS A 278 -10.07 0.27 -19.89
N GLY A 279 -9.29 -0.23 -18.93
CA GLY A 279 -9.35 -1.63 -18.50
C GLY A 279 -10.73 -2.02 -17.94
N LEU A 280 -11.34 -1.15 -17.13
CA LEU A 280 -12.69 -1.35 -16.61
C LEU A 280 -13.73 -1.39 -17.74
N LEU A 281 -13.62 -0.47 -18.71
CA LEU A 281 -14.54 -0.39 -19.84
C LEU A 281 -14.49 -1.64 -20.74
N GLU A 282 -13.32 -2.27 -20.89
CA GLU A 282 -13.18 -3.50 -21.67
C GLU A 282 -13.90 -4.73 -21.08
N VAL A 283 -14.33 -4.67 -19.80
CA VAL A 283 -15.10 -5.75 -19.18
C VAL A 283 -16.55 -5.78 -19.70
N ASN A 284 -17.02 -4.71 -20.36
CA ASN A 284 -18.38 -4.63 -20.92
C ASN A 284 -19.48 -4.93 -19.89
N SER A 285 -19.32 -4.37 -18.68
CA SER A 285 -20.28 -4.47 -17.58
C SER A 285 -20.74 -3.08 -17.15
N THR A 286 -22.05 -2.89 -16.98
CA THR A 286 -22.61 -1.61 -16.52
C THR A 286 -22.00 -1.15 -15.21
N ASP A 287 -21.78 -2.05 -14.25
CA ASP A 287 -21.22 -1.67 -12.94
C ASP A 287 -19.75 -1.25 -13.03
N ALA A 288 -18.95 -1.93 -13.88
CA ALA A 288 -17.58 -1.53 -14.16
C ALA A 288 -17.52 -0.17 -14.88
N THR A 289 -18.45 0.08 -15.81
CA THR A 289 -18.59 1.37 -16.50
C THR A 289 -18.97 2.50 -15.57
N ILE A 290 -19.85 2.27 -14.58
CA ILE A 290 -20.19 3.27 -13.56
C ILE A 290 -18.97 3.63 -12.71
N ILE A 291 -18.17 2.64 -12.30
CA ILE A 291 -16.92 2.89 -11.56
C ILE A 291 -15.92 3.66 -12.43
N ALA A 292 -15.77 3.26 -13.70
CA ALA A 292 -14.93 3.94 -14.67
C ALA A 292 -15.33 5.42 -14.82
N LEU A 293 -16.64 5.71 -14.86
CA LEU A 293 -17.20 7.05 -14.95
C LEU A 293 -16.90 7.89 -13.70
N ASN A 294 -17.08 7.31 -12.52
CA ASN A 294 -16.74 7.97 -11.25
C ASN A 294 -15.25 8.30 -11.17
N LEU A 295 -14.38 7.37 -11.53
CA LEU A 295 -12.93 7.61 -11.58
C LEU A 295 -12.56 8.69 -12.60
N PHE A 296 -13.20 8.68 -13.76
CA PHE A 296 -12.98 9.67 -14.82
C PHE A 296 -13.34 11.08 -14.34
N LYS A 297 -14.54 11.25 -13.75
CA LYS A 297 -15.00 12.51 -13.14
C LYS A 297 -13.99 13.05 -12.13
N GLN A 298 -13.56 12.19 -11.20
CA GLN A 298 -12.70 12.57 -10.09
C GLN A 298 -11.24 12.81 -10.51
N SER A 299 -10.82 12.25 -11.65
CA SER A 299 -9.44 12.32 -12.14
C SER A 299 -9.28 13.24 -13.35
N TYR A 300 -10.35 13.95 -13.73
CA TYR A 300 -10.45 14.74 -14.96
C TYR A 300 -9.24 15.65 -15.20
N GLN A 301 -8.85 16.42 -14.18
CA GLN A 301 -7.75 17.40 -14.27
C GLN A 301 -6.36 16.77 -14.42
N PHE A 302 -6.23 15.48 -14.11
CA PHE A 302 -4.94 14.77 -14.12
C PHE A 302 -4.74 13.93 -15.37
N ILE A 303 -5.80 13.68 -16.15
CA ILE A 303 -5.75 12.87 -17.37
C ILE A 303 -5.42 13.79 -18.56
N GLU A 304 -4.42 13.41 -19.37
CA GLU A 304 -4.06 14.15 -20.57
C GLU A 304 -5.22 14.14 -21.60
N LYS A 305 -5.44 15.27 -22.27
CA LYS A 305 -6.59 15.50 -23.17
C LYS A 305 -6.79 14.40 -24.22
N SER A 306 -5.71 13.86 -24.77
CA SER A 306 -5.76 12.77 -25.76
C SER A 306 -6.47 11.52 -25.23
N TYR A 307 -6.18 11.11 -24.00
CA TYR A 307 -6.86 9.98 -23.34
C TYR A 307 -8.27 10.34 -22.89
N HIS A 308 -8.47 11.60 -22.50
CA HIS A 308 -9.77 12.11 -22.12
C HIS A 308 -10.79 11.96 -23.26
N ASP A 309 -10.43 12.43 -24.46
CA ASP A 309 -11.33 12.41 -25.63
C ASP A 309 -11.65 10.97 -26.06
N GLU A 310 -10.68 10.06 -25.97
CA GLU A 310 -10.88 8.64 -26.26
C GLU A 310 -11.85 7.98 -25.26
N ILE A 311 -11.66 8.23 -23.96
CA ILE A 311 -12.53 7.69 -22.91
C ILE A 311 -13.95 8.25 -23.03
N LEU A 312 -14.08 9.56 -23.27
CA LEU A 312 -15.38 10.20 -23.43
C LEU A 312 -16.15 9.64 -24.63
N LYS A 313 -15.45 9.36 -25.74
CA LYS A 313 -16.06 8.72 -26.91
C LYS A 313 -16.68 7.36 -26.56
N ILE A 314 -15.96 6.53 -25.80
CA ILE A 314 -16.47 5.22 -25.36
C ILE A 314 -17.73 5.38 -24.50
N PHE A 315 -17.74 6.36 -23.60
CA PHE A 315 -18.91 6.64 -22.75
C PHE A 315 -20.13 7.13 -23.57
N LEU A 316 -19.92 7.99 -24.56
CA LEU A 316 -20.97 8.51 -25.44
C LEU A 316 -21.63 7.40 -26.29
N GLU A 317 -20.84 6.41 -26.69
CA GLU A 317 -21.30 5.25 -27.46
C GLU A 317 -21.98 4.19 -26.56
N TRP A 318 -21.92 4.34 -25.24
CA TRP A 318 -22.46 3.35 -24.30
C TRP A 318 -23.99 3.37 -24.25
N ASN A 319 -24.61 2.26 -24.63
CA ASN A 319 -26.07 2.16 -24.70
C ASN A 319 -26.70 1.74 -23.36
N ASN A 320 -26.59 2.59 -22.33
CA ASN A 320 -27.23 2.39 -21.03
C ASN A 320 -27.75 3.72 -20.47
N ASP A 321 -29.02 3.74 -20.02
CA ASP A 321 -29.68 4.98 -19.58
C ASP A 321 -29.08 5.57 -18.30
N GLU A 322 -28.63 4.73 -17.37
CA GLU A 322 -27.99 5.18 -16.13
C GLU A 322 -26.62 5.81 -16.41
N VAL A 323 -25.81 5.18 -17.28
CA VAL A 323 -24.53 5.76 -17.71
C VAL A 323 -24.75 7.08 -18.45
N LYS A 324 -25.73 7.17 -19.35
CA LYS A 324 -26.10 8.40 -20.05
C LYS A 324 -26.57 9.49 -19.10
N PHE A 325 -27.39 9.13 -18.11
CA PHE A 325 -27.85 10.04 -17.07
C PHE A 325 -26.66 10.62 -16.31
N LEU A 326 -25.78 9.76 -15.78
CA LEU A 326 -24.60 10.18 -15.02
C LEU A 326 -23.63 11.02 -15.87
N LEU A 327 -23.44 10.72 -17.15
CA LEU A 327 -22.64 11.56 -18.05
C LEU A 327 -23.20 12.99 -18.14
N CYS A 328 -24.52 13.11 -18.28
CA CYS A 328 -25.20 14.39 -18.38
C CYS A 328 -25.20 15.18 -17.07
N THR A 329 -25.37 14.52 -15.93
CA THR A 329 -25.46 15.18 -14.63
C THR A 329 -24.11 15.47 -13.99
N ASP A 330 -23.12 14.61 -14.21
CA ASP A 330 -21.89 14.61 -13.40
C ASP A 330 -20.63 14.95 -14.17
N VAL A 331 -20.62 14.77 -15.50
CA VAL A 331 -19.43 14.99 -16.33
C VAL A 331 -19.60 16.21 -17.23
N PHE A 332 -20.72 16.35 -17.96
CA PHE A 332 -20.94 17.50 -18.83
C PHE A 332 -20.87 18.87 -18.15
N PRO A 333 -21.42 19.08 -16.95
CA PRO A 333 -21.30 20.37 -16.26
C PRO A 333 -19.86 20.80 -15.99
N MET A 334 -18.93 19.85 -15.84
CA MET A 334 -17.50 20.15 -15.62
C MET A 334 -16.83 20.74 -16.86
N PHE A 335 -17.34 20.45 -18.06
CA PHE A 335 -16.81 21.09 -19.27
C PHE A 335 -17.24 22.55 -19.32
N TYR A 336 -18.53 22.83 -19.05
CA TYR A 336 -19.07 24.19 -19.13
C TYR A 336 -18.51 25.14 -18.06
N SER A 337 -18.08 24.63 -16.89
CA SER A 337 -17.49 25.44 -15.82
C SER A 337 -16.01 25.79 -16.02
N ASN A 338 -15.30 25.14 -16.95
CA ASN A 338 -13.88 25.42 -17.23
C ASN A 338 -13.67 26.40 -18.40
N TYR A 339 -14.76 26.89 -19.01
CA TYR A 339 -14.74 27.83 -20.15
C TYR A 339 -15.38 29.21 -19.83
N ASN A 340 -15.74 29.45 -18.56
CA ASN A 340 -16.09 30.76 -18.00
C ASN A 340 -15.08 31.09 -16.90
#